data_AF-A0A2W5GQQ0-F1
#
_entry.id   AF-A0A2W5GQQ0-F1
#
_cell.length_a   1.000
_cell.length_b   1.000
_cell.length_c   1.000
_cell.angle_alpha   90.00
_cell.angle_beta   90.00
_cell.angle_gamma   90.00
#
_symmetry.space_group_name_H-M   'P 1'
#
loop_
_entity.id
_entity.type
_entity.pdbx_description
1 polymer ?
#
loop_
_entity_poly.entity_id
_entity_poly.type
_entity_poly.pdbx_seq_one_letter_code
_entity_poly.pdbx_strand_id
1 'polypeptide(L)'
;TCVTLPWKPVGDAETRYLINEIVTGEESDVDQYGVRSSHYELYLKAMQELGSSTSAVEAFVSKINIDNYKSIIEQSALPDSVKAFMSYSFATALEAPVHVLASVFTFGREDLIPDMFIQIVQELSKDNPEKLHIFRYYLERHIEVDGDEHSLLGIQMVEKLCGSDGRKWKEATDAALKGLEMRNQLWNGVLEELYAQ
;
A
#
# COMPACT_ATOMS: atom_id res chain seq x y z
N THR A 1 -2.55 10.40 13.89
CA THR A 1 -1.44 10.33 14.86
C THR A 1 -0.73 11.68 14.94
N CYS A 2 0.18 11.88 15.89
CA CYS A 2 1.07 13.05 15.92
C CYS A 2 2.50 12.51 15.79
N VAL A 3 3.42 13.26 15.20
CA VAL A 3 4.88 12.98 15.30
C VAL A 3 5.63 14.21 15.80
N THR A 4 4.89 15.25 16.20
CA THR A 4 5.40 16.54 16.64
C THR A 4 5.36 16.63 18.16
N LEU A 5 6.39 17.21 18.77
CA LEU A 5 6.49 17.41 20.22
C LEU A 5 5.84 18.75 20.65
N PRO A 6 5.17 18.79 21.83
CA PRO A 6 4.85 17.66 22.69
C PRO A 6 3.74 16.78 22.09
N TRP A 7 3.84 15.47 22.31
CA TRP A 7 2.88 14.51 21.77
C TRP A 7 1.49 14.71 22.37
N LYS A 8 0.48 14.85 21.52
CA LYS A 8 -0.92 15.03 21.92
C LYS A 8 -1.86 14.24 21.00
N PRO A 9 -2.93 13.63 21.53
CA PRO A 9 -3.94 13.00 20.70
C PRO A 9 -4.67 14.06 19.86
N VAL A 10 -4.95 13.72 18.60
CA VAL A 10 -5.67 14.57 17.63
C VAL A 10 -6.82 13.78 17.04
N GLY A 11 -8.00 14.39 16.93
CA GLY A 11 -9.16 13.80 16.24
C GLY A 11 -9.80 12.62 16.97
N ASP A 12 -10.33 11.68 16.19
CA ASP A 12 -11.05 10.49 16.66
C ASP A 12 -10.10 9.38 17.14
N ALA A 13 -10.50 8.62 18.16
CA ALA A 13 -9.66 7.57 18.75
C ALA A 13 -9.48 6.36 17.83
N GLU A 14 -10.55 5.90 17.20
CA GLU A 14 -10.55 4.76 16.27
C GLU A 14 -9.70 5.08 15.04
N THR A 15 -9.88 6.25 14.43
CA THR A 15 -9.03 6.70 13.31
C THR A 15 -7.56 6.80 13.71
N ARG A 16 -7.24 7.27 14.92
CA ARG A 16 -5.84 7.30 15.37
C ARG A 16 -5.26 5.91 15.55
N TYR A 17 -6.04 4.99 16.11
CA TYR A 17 -5.63 3.61 16.32
C TYR A 17 -5.32 2.96 14.98
N LEU A 18 -6.25 3.02 14.01
CA LEU A 18 -6.05 2.51 12.65
C LEU A 18 -4.73 3.02 12.04
N ILE A 19 -4.52 4.34 12.03
CA ILE A 19 -3.30 4.92 11.44
C ILE A 19 -2.03 4.48 12.18
N ASN A 20 -2.09 4.31 13.50
CA ASN A 20 -0.94 3.83 14.28
C ASN A 20 -0.63 2.35 14.00
N GLU A 21 -1.65 1.51 13.86
CA GLU A 21 -1.48 0.10 13.50
C GLU A 21 -0.88 -0.05 12.11
N ILE A 22 -1.38 0.71 11.13
CA ILE A 22 -0.80 0.76 9.77
C ILE A 22 0.68 1.16 9.83
N VAL A 23 1.03 2.25 10.52
CA VAL A 23 2.44 2.67 10.64
C VAL A 23 3.27 1.59 11.34
N THR A 24 2.73 0.94 12.37
CA THR A 24 3.43 -0.14 13.08
C THR A 24 3.71 -1.32 12.15
N GLY A 25 2.72 -1.75 11.37
CA GLY A 25 2.86 -2.81 10.37
C GLY A 25 3.89 -2.46 9.29
N GLU A 26 3.76 -1.28 8.69
CA GLU A 26 4.64 -0.88 7.60
C GLU A 26 6.09 -0.68 8.04
N GLU A 27 6.34 -0.06 9.20
CA GLU A 27 7.69 0.32 9.62
C GLU A 27 8.37 -0.67 10.58
N SER A 28 7.60 -1.46 11.36
CA SER A 28 8.16 -2.17 12.53
C SER A 28 7.40 -3.42 12.98
N ASP A 29 6.77 -4.13 12.03
CA ASP A 29 6.15 -5.44 12.26
C ASP A 29 7.20 -6.51 12.66
N VAL A 30 6.82 -7.78 12.60
CA VAL A 30 7.68 -8.93 12.87
C VAL A 30 7.76 -9.86 11.68
N ASP A 31 8.93 -10.47 11.49
CA ASP A 31 9.11 -11.59 10.57
C ASP A 31 8.59 -12.91 11.15
N GLN A 32 8.69 -13.99 10.38
CA GLN A 32 8.22 -15.33 10.76
C GLN A 32 8.91 -15.91 12.00
N TYR A 33 9.98 -15.27 12.49
CA TYR A 33 10.71 -15.64 13.70
C TYR A 33 10.45 -14.69 14.88
N GLY A 34 9.54 -13.71 14.71
CA GLY A 34 9.25 -12.71 15.72
C GLY A 34 10.28 -11.59 15.81
N VAL A 35 11.19 -11.46 14.84
CA VAL A 35 12.22 -10.42 14.80
C VAL A 35 11.64 -9.18 14.11
N ARG A 36 11.90 -7.99 14.67
CA ARG A 36 11.37 -6.73 14.12
C ARG A 36 11.84 -6.51 12.68
N SER A 37 10.89 -6.20 11.80
CA SER A 37 11.13 -5.89 10.39
C SER A 37 9.98 -5.03 9.83
N SER A 38 10.28 -4.18 8.85
CA SER A 38 9.26 -3.50 8.05
C SER A 38 8.66 -4.43 6.99
N HIS A 39 7.46 -4.11 6.51
CA HIS A 39 6.87 -4.80 5.36
C HIS A 39 7.73 -4.67 4.10
N TYR A 40 8.41 -3.52 3.93
CA TYR A 40 9.39 -3.34 2.85
C TYR A 40 10.57 -4.31 2.95
N GLU A 41 11.18 -4.46 4.14
CA GLU A 41 12.27 -5.41 4.35
C GLU A 41 11.81 -6.87 4.14
N LEU A 42 10.59 -7.21 4.59
CA LEU A 42 10.00 -8.54 4.35
C LEU A 42 9.82 -8.80 2.85
N TYR A 43 9.34 -7.82 2.09
CA TYR A 43 9.24 -7.92 0.64
C TYR A 43 10.61 -8.17 -0.01
N LEU A 44 11.66 -7.43 0.38
CA LEU A 44 13.00 -7.65 -0.17
C LEU A 44 13.54 -9.05 0.17
N LYS A 45 13.40 -9.51 1.41
CA LYS A 45 13.80 -10.86 1.83
C LYS A 45 13.05 -11.93 1.02
N ALA A 46 11.75 -11.74 0.79
CA ALA A 46 10.94 -12.62 -0.04
C ALA A 46 11.42 -12.68 -1.49
N MET A 47 11.74 -11.53 -2.10
CA MET A 47 12.26 -11.48 -3.46
C MET A 47 13.63 -12.17 -3.57
N GLN A 48 14.50 -12.01 -2.58
CA GLN A 48 15.81 -12.67 -2.53
C GLN A 48 15.68 -14.20 -2.38
N GLU A 49 14.76 -14.68 -1.55
CA GLU A 49 14.44 -16.11 -1.42
C GLU A 49 13.98 -16.71 -2.77
N LEU A 50 13.20 -15.93 -3.53
CA LEU A 50 12.74 -16.30 -4.87
C LEU A 50 13.85 -16.26 -5.94
N GLY A 51 15.05 -15.80 -5.60
CA GLY A 51 16.16 -15.62 -6.54
C GLY A 51 16.02 -14.38 -7.43
N SER A 52 15.10 -13.47 -7.10
CA SER A 52 14.92 -12.20 -7.81
C SER A 52 15.92 -11.14 -7.30
N SER A 53 16.38 -10.27 -8.20
CA SER A 53 17.27 -9.17 -7.84
C SER A 53 16.50 -8.02 -7.19
N THR A 54 16.97 -7.56 -6.03
CA THR A 54 16.43 -6.38 -5.33
C THR A 54 17.13 -5.07 -5.69
N SER A 55 18.23 -5.12 -6.46
CA SER A 55 19.07 -3.94 -6.70
C SER A 55 18.33 -2.78 -7.33
N ALA A 56 17.35 -3.04 -8.20
CA ALA A 56 16.59 -2.00 -8.88
C ALA A 56 15.69 -1.21 -7.90
N VAL A 57 14.95 -1.90 -7.05
CA VAL A 57 14.07 -1.27 -6.06
C VAL A 57 14.88 -0.55 -4.99
N GLU A 58 15.97 -1.16 -4.50
CA GLU A 58 16.86 -0.54 -3.51
C GLU A 58 17.53 0.73 -4.06
N ALA A 59 18.01 0.70 -5.31
CA ALA A 59 18.59 1.86 -5.98
C ALA A 59 17.55 2.96 -6.27
N PHE A 60 16.28 2.61 -6.47
CA PHE A 60 15.20 3.58 -6.64
C PHE A 60 14.84 4.23 -5.30
N VAL A 61 14.58 3.43 -4.26
CA VAL A 61 14.19 3.90 -2.92
C VAL A 61 15.29 4.76 -2.28
N SER A 62 16.57 4.43 -2.49
CA SER A 62 17.68 5.25 -1.97
C SER A 62 17.80 6.65 -2.59
N LYS A 63 17.15 6.91 -3.74
CA LYS A 63 17.21 8.20 -4.44
C LYS A 63 15.97 9.07 -4.24
N ILE A 64 14.82 8.44 -4.03
CA ILE A 64 13.54 9.13 -3.97
C ILE A 64 13.31 9.78 -2.59
N ASN A 65 12.79 11.00 -2.59
CA ASN A 65 12.32 11.71 -1.40
C ASN A 65 11.20 12.69 -1.77
N ILE A 66 10.62 13.34 -0.77
CA ILE A 66 9.47 14.24 -0.94
C ILE A 66 9.75 15.44 -1.86
N ASP A 67 11.00 15.90 -1.95
CA ASP A 67 11.37 17.07 -2.76
C ASP A 67 11.63 16.70 -4.23
N ASN A 68 12.00 15.45 -4.51
CA ASN A 68 12.42 15.01 -5.84
C ASN A 68 11.57 13.89 -6.46
N TYR A 69 10.54 13.39 -5.78
CA TYR A 69 9.81 12.20 -6.24
C TYR A 69 9.30 12.32 -7.68
N LYS A 70 8.78 13.49 -8.08
CA LYS A 70 8.28 13.73 -9.45
C LYS A 70 9.37 13.49 -10.49
N SER A 71 10.55 14.07 -10.30
CA SER A 71 11.67 13.96 -11.25
C SER A 71 12.30 12.56 -11.23
N ILE A 72 12.42 11.93 -10.05
CA ILE A 72 12.94 10.56 -9.94
C ILE A 72 12.02 9.56 -10.63
N ILE A 73 10.70 9.67 -10.47
CA ILE A 73 9.73 8.81 -11.16
C ILE A 73 9.82 9.02 -12.67
N GLU A 74 9.78 10.27 -13.14
CA GLU A 74 9.80 10.60 -14.57
C GLU A 74 11.06 10.07 -15.26
N GLN A 75 12.23 10.27 -14.65
CA GLN A 75 13.54 9.89 -15.20
C GLN A 75 13.89 8.41 -15.01
N SER A 76 13.10 7.66 -14.23
CA SER A 76 13.35 6.24 -14.02
C SER A 76 13.15 5.42 -15.30
N ALA A 77 13.78 4.25 -15.35
CA ALA A 77 13.56 3.27 -16.42
C ALA A 77 12.37 2.34 -16.15
N LEU A 78 11.47 2.71 -15.22
CA LEU A 78 10.29 1.91 -14.88
C LEU A 78 9.27 1.95 -16.02
N PRO A 79 8.41 0.91 -16.16
CA PRO A 79 7.31 0.94 -17.12
C PRO A 79 6.37 2.14 -16.88
N ASP A 80 5.78 2.65 -17.95
CA ASP A 80 4.90 3.84 -17.86
C ASP A 80 3.68 3.61 -16.97
N SER A 81 3.16 2.38 -16.93
CA SER A 81 2.10 1.96 -16.00
C SER A 81 2.50 2.14 -14.53
N VAL A 82 3.73 1.78 -14.18
CA VAL A 82 4.30 1.92 -12.83
C VAL A 82 4.53 3.40 -12.51
N LYS A 83 5.09 4.17 -13.45
CA LYS A 83 5.27 5.62 -13.28
C LYS A 83 3.95 6.34 -13.05
N ALA A 84 2.93 6.00 -13.83
CA ALA A 84 1.60 6.60 -13.73
C ALA A 84 0.95 6.29 -12.38
N PHE A 85 1.00 5.03 -11.94
CA PHE A 85 0.49 4.61 -10.63
C PHE A 85 1.18 5.34 -9.46
N MET A 86 2.51 5.40 -9.47
CA MET A 86 3.27 6.11 -8.43
C MET A 86 2.97 7.61 -8.43
N SER A 87 2.92 8.23 -9.61
CA SER A 87 2.65 9.66 -9.74
C SER A 87 1.28 10.03 -9.18
N TYR A 88 0.25 9.22 -9.47
CA TYR A 88 -1.08 9.38 -8.89
C TYR A 88 -1.09 9.18 -7.38
N SER A 89 -0.38 8.15 -6.88
CA SER A 89 -0.30 7.85 -5.45
C SER A 89 0.34 8.97 -4.66
N PHE A 90 1.49 9.49 -5.10
CA PHE A 90 2.15 10.61 -4.43
C PHE A 90 1.36 11.92 -4.54
N ALA A 91 0.75 12.22 -5.70
CA ALA A 91 -0.11 13.39 -5.83
C ALA A 91 -1.30 13.31 -4.85
N THR A 92 -1.91 12.12 -4.71
CA THR A 92 -2.99 11.91 -3.74
C THR A 92 -2.50 12.05 -2.31
N ALA A 93 -1.36 11.46 -1.96
CA ALA A 93 -0.81 11.51 -0.61
C ALA A 93 -0.39 12.91 -0.14
N LEU A 94 0.09 13.75 -1.06
CA LEU A 94 0.70 15.04 -0.74
C LEU A 94 -0.19 16.24 -1.04
N GLU A 95 -1.05 16.15 -2.05
CA GLU A 95 -1.79 17.32 -2.57
C GLU A 95 -3.30 17.21 -2.36
N ALA A 96 -3.85 16.00 -2.17
CA ALA A 96 -5.29 15.82 -2.07
C ALA A 96 -5.85 16.23 -0.69
N PRO A 97 -7.12 16.68 -0.63
CA PRO A 97 -7.83 16.84 0.62
C PRO A 97 -7.87 15.54 1.44
N VAL A 98 -7.87 15.64 2.77
CA VAL A 98 -7.80 14.47 3.67
C VAL A 98 -8.91 13.45 3.45
N HIS A 99 -10.14 13.86 3.10
CA HIS A 99 -11.24 12.94 2.80
C HIS A 99 -11.04 12.18 1.49
N VAL A 100 -10.34 12.79 0.52
CA VAL A 100 -9.94 12.12 -0.73
C VAL A 100 -8.84 11.11 -0.46
N LEU A 101 -7.79 11.51 0.27
CA LEU A 101 -6.71 10.60 0.66
C LEU A 101 -7.24 9.38 1.43
N ALA A 102 -8.09 9.61 2.44
CA ALA A 102 -8.70 8.55 3.21
C ALA A 102 -9.53 7.59 2.35
N SER A 103 -10.27 8.12 1.38
CA SER A 103 -11.09 7.32 0.45
C SER A 103 -10.23 6.44 -0.46
N VAL A 104 -9.21 7.02 -1.10
CA VAL A 104 -8.30 6.29 -1.98
C VAL A 104 -7.54 5.21 -1.21
N PHE A 105 -7.11 5.52 0.01
CA PHE A 105 -6.46 4.54 0.88
C PHE A 105 -7.40 3.38 1.25
N THR A 106 -8.59 3.70 1.77
CA THR A 106 -9.58 2.71 2.24
C THR A 106 -10.00 1.77 1.12
N PHE A 107 -10.51 2.31 0.02
CA PHE A 107 -11.10 1.49 -1.05
C PHE A 107 -10.06 0.98 -2.05
N GLY A 108 -8.87 1.58 -2.09
CA GLY A 108 -7.79 1.17 -2.98
C GLY A 108 -6.83 0.16 -2.37
N ARG A 109 -6.80 0.02 -1.04
CA ARG A 109 -5.88 -0.86 -0.30
C ARG A 109 -6.60 -1.73 0.72
N GLU A 110 -7.14 -1.11 1.78
CA GLU A 110 -7.65 -1.84 2.96
C GLU A 110 -8.87 -2.71 2.67
N ASP A 111 -9.71 -2.33 1.71
CA ASP A 111 -10.90 -3.11 1.32
C ASP A 111 -10.57 -4.18 0.27
N LEU A 112 -9.64 -3.89 -0.65
CA LEU A 112 -9.43 -4.68 -1.86
C LEU A 112 -8.30 -5.72 -1.76
N ILE A 113 -7.20 -5.36 -1.09
CA ILE A 113 -5.94 -6.12 -1.16
C ILE A 113 -5.99 -7.45 -0.42
N PRO A 114 -6.61 -7.58 0.78
CA PRO A 114 -6.67 -8.84 1.50
C PRO A 114 -7.27 -9.97 0.65
N ASP A 115 -8.40 -9.73 -0.02
CA ASP A 115 -9.08 -10.72 -0.88
C ASP A 115 -8.20 -11.15 -2.06
N MET A 116 -7.49 -10.21 -2.68
CA MET A 116 -6.56 -10.49 -3.77
C MET A 116 -5.39 -11.37 -3.28
N PHE A 117 -4.84 -11.07 -2.10
CA PHE A 117 -3.73 -11.82 -1.52
C PHE A 117 -4.13 -13.24 -1.09
N ILE A 118 -5.35 -13.43 -0.58
CA ILE A 118 -5.87 -14.77 -0.24
C ILE A 118 -5.80 -15.68 -1.47
N GLN A 119 -6.24 -15.20 -2.64
CA GLN A 119 -6.21 -15.99 -3.88
C GLN A 119 -4.77 -16.33 -4.30
N ILE A 120 -3.86 -15.36 -4.21
CA ILE A 120 -2.43 -15.58 -4.54
C ILE A 120 -1.83 -16.64 -3.61
N VAL A 121 -2.04 -16.52 -2.29
CA VAL A 121 -1.52 -17.48 -1.30
C VAL A 121 -2.06 -18.89 -1.55
N GLN A 122 -3.34 -19.02 -1.89
CA GLN A 122 -3.96 -20.31 -2.20
C GLN A 122 -3.33 -20.98 -3.42
N GLU A 123 -3.03 -20.22 -4.48
CA GLU A 123 -2.36 -20.76 -5.67
C GLU A 123 -0.88 -21.08 -5.39
N LEU A 124 -0.15 -20.19 -4.72
CA LEU A 124 1.25 -20.40 -4.34
C LEU A 124 1.44 -21.64 -3.44
N SER A 125 0.45 -21.95 -2.60
CA SER A 125 0.52 -23.12 -1.71
C SER A 125 0.42 -24.46 -2.46
N LYS A 126 -0.04 -24.46 -3.72
CA LYS A 126 -0.07 -25.66 -4.57
C LYS A 126 1.29 -25.97 -5.19
N ASP A 127 2.10 -24.94 -5.44
CA ASP A 127 3.37 -25.04 -6.17
C ASP A 127 4.58 -24.80 -5.24
N ASN A 128 5.35 -25.86 -4.94
CA ASN A 128 6.62 -25.82 -4.18
C ASN A 128 6.59 -25.02 -2.84
N PRO A 129 5.98 -25.57 -1.78
CA PRO A 129 5.77 -24.88 -0.49
C PRO A 129 7.04 -24.40 0.22
N GLU A 130 8.22 -24.92 -0.12
CA GLU A 130 9.49 -24.53 0.51
C GLU A 130 10.14 -23.27 -0.08
N LYS A 131 9.84 -22.90 -1.34
CA LYS A 131 10.50 -21.77 -2.02
C LYS A 131 9.81 -20.41 -1.82
N LEU A 132 8.72 -20.38 -1.05
CA LEU A 132 7.81 -19.24 -0.97
C LEU A 132 7.45 -18.89 0.48
N HIS A 133 8.19 -19.39 1.47
CA HIS A 133 7.76 -19.27 2.86
C HIS A 133 7.76 -17.81 3.34
N ILE A 134 8.77 -17.01 2.97
CA ILE A 134 8.84 -15.59 3.36
C ILE A 134 7.79 -14.80 2.57
N PHE A 135 7.64 -15.09 1.27
CA PHE A 135 6.66 -14.39 0.45
C PHE A 135 5.22 -14.67 0.89
N ARG A 136 4.92 -15.93 1.21
CA ARG A 136 3.63 -16.32 1.78
C ARG A 136 3.40 -15.62 3.12
N TYR A 137 4.38 -15.65 4.02
CA TYR A 137 4.28 -14.95 5.30
C TYR A 137 4.00 -13.45 5.11
N TYR A 138 4.71 -12.78 4.19
CA TYR A 138 4.48 -11.39 3.85
C TYR A 138 3.02 -11.12 3.42
N LEU A 139 2.45 -11.96 2.55
CA LEU A 139 1.06 -11.83 2.11
C LEU A 139 0.06 -12.15 3.22
N GLU A 140 0.30 -13.22 4.00
CA GLU A 140 -0.52 -13.60 5.15
C GLU A 140 -0.56 -12.50 6.21
N ARG A 141 0.56 -11.81 6.46
CA ARG A 141 0.61 -10.66 7.37
C ARG A 141 -0.24 -9.49 6.90
N HIS A 142 -0.28 -9.20 5.60
CA HIS A 142 -1.19 -8.18 5.07
C HIS A 142 -2.65 -8.58 5.19
N ILE A 143 -2.99 -9.86 5.05
CA ILE A 143 -4.36 -10.34 5.27
C ILE A 143 -4.76 -10.24 6.75
N GLU A 144 -3.86 -10.60 7.66
CA GLU A 144 -4.12 -10.60 9.10
C GLU A 144 -4.19 -9.17 9.67
N VAL A 145 -3.31 -8.29 9.23
CA VAL A 145 -3.23 -6.90 9.72
C VAL A 145 -4.21 -5.99 8.99
N ASP A 146 -4.28 -6.05 7.66
CA ASP A 146 -5.14 -5.17 6.87
C ASP A 146 -6.55 -5.76 6.67
N GLY A 147 -6.93 -6.82 7.40
CA GLY A 147 -8.19 -7.54 7.27
C GLY A 147 -9.44 -6.77 7.75
N ASP A 148 -10.55 -7.50 7.95
CA ASP A 148 -11.92 -6.97 8.15
C ASP A 148 -12.03 -5.78 9.13
N GLU A 149 -11.26 -5.76 10.22
CA GLU A 149 -11.29 -4.66 11.18
C GLU A 149 -10.75 -3.34 10.59
N HIS A 150 -9.64 -3.40 9.84
CA HIS A 150 -9.06 -2.22 9.18
C HIS A 150 -9.97 -1.68 8.09
N SER A 151 -10.59 -2.55 7.28
CA SER A 151 -11.53 -2.14 6.23
C SER A 151 -12.73 -1.39 6.84
N LEU A 152 -13.32 -1.92 7.92
CA LEU A 152 -14.42 -1.27 8.64
C LEU A 152 -14.02 0.09 9.24
N LEU A 153 -12.85 0.15 9.89
CA LEU A 153 -12.32 1.39 10.48
C LEU A 153 -12.00 2.43 9.39
N GLY A 154 -11.52 2.00 8.22
CA GLY A 154 -11.29 2.84 7.06
C GLY A 154 -12.58 3.43 6.51
N ILE A 155 -13.62 2.61 6.35
CA ILE A 155 -14.96 3.08 5.91
C ILE A 155 -15.51 4.11 6.91
N GLN A 156 -15.45 3.83 8.21
CA GLN A 156 -15.87 4.77 9.24
C GLN A 156 -15.06 6.07 9.23
N MET A 157 -13.75 5.99 8.96
CA MET A 157 -12.90 7.18 8.81
C MET A 157 -13.37 8.05 7.64
N VAL A 158 -13.67 7.46 6.48
CA VAL A 158 -14.20 8.18 5.32
C VAL A 158 -15.55 8.81 5.64
N GLU A 159 -16.46 8.06 6.25
CA GLU A 159 -17.78 8.55 6.68
C GLU A 159 -17.67 9.78 7.61
N LYS A 160 -16.78 9.72 8.61
CA LYS A 160 -16.54 10.83 9.54
C LYS A 160 -15.95 12.05 8.83
N LEU A 161 -15.02 11.86 7.89
CA LEU A 161 -14.37 12.95 7.16
C LEU A 161 -15.30 13.64 6.14
N CYS A 162 -16.16 12.86 5.48
CA CYS A 162 -17.14 13.35 4.52
C CYS A 162 -18.39 13.95 5.22
N GLY A 163 -18.87 13.33 6.30
CA GLY A 163 -20.05 13.76 7.04
C GLY A 163 -21.28 13.87 6.13
N SER A 164 -22.03 14.96 6.24
CA SER A 164 -23.19 15.24 5.36
C SER A 164 -22.85 16.10 4.14
N ASP A 165 -21.56 16.34 3.85
CA ASP A 165 -21.13 17.16 2.70
C ASP A 165 -21.11 16.31 1.42
N GLY A 166 -22.16 16.46 0.60
CA GLY A 166 -22.29 15.72 -0.67
C GLY A 166 -21.16 15.98 -1.67
N ARG A 167 -20.50 17.15 -1.61
CA ARG A 167 -19.34 17.43 -2.46
C ARG A 167 -18.13 16.62 -2.01
N LYS A 168 -17.87 16.51 -0.71
CA LYS A 168 -16.79 15.64 -0.20
C LYS A 168 -17.01 14.19 -0.57
N TRP A 169 -18.24 13.69 -0.46
CA TRP A 169 -18.59 12.34 -0.90
C TRP A 169 -18.32 12.13 -2.39
N LYS A 170 -18.69 13.10 -3.23
CA LYS A 170 -18.39 13.04 -4.66
C LYS A 170 -16.89 13.02 -4.95
N GLU A 171 -16.13 13.96 -4.37
CA GLU A 171 -14.67 14.02 -4.52
C GLU A 171 -13.99 12.73 -4.07
N ALA A 172 -14.39 12.18 -2.91
CA ALA A 172 -13.89 10.92 -2.37
C ALA A 172 -14.20 9.72 -3.28
N THR A 173 -15.42 9.65 -3.81
CA THR A 173 -15.87 8.56 -4.69
C THR A 173 -15.13 8.60 -6.03
N ASP A 174 -15.10 9.77 -6.69
CA ASP A 174 -14.43 9.94 -7.98
C ASP A 174 -12.94 9.57 -7.87
N ALA A 175 -12.29 9.96 -6.76
CA ALA A 175 -10.89 9.64 -6.52
C ALA A 175 -10.67 8.15 -6.22
N ALA A 176 -11.52 7.50 -5.42
CA ALA A 176 -11.42 6.06 -5.16
C ALA A 176 -11.54 5.26 -6.47
N LEU A 177 -12.51 5.60 -7.33
CA LEU A 177 -12.67 4.99 -8.64
C LEU A 177 -11.42 5.20 -9.51
N LYS A 178 -10.84 6.41 -9.50
CA LYS A 178 -9.61 6.67 -10.22
C LYS A 178 -8.44 5.85 -9.67
N GLY A 179 -8.30 5.72 -8.36
CA GLY A 179 -7.28 4.87 -7.72
C GLY A 179 -7.37 3.41 -8.16
N LEU A 180 -8.59 2.86 -8.23
CA LEU A 180 -8.85 1.52 -8.75
C LEU A 180 -8.47 1.38 -10.23
N GLU A 181 -8.79 2.37 -11.05
CA GLU A 181 -8.38 2.40 -12.47
C GLU A 181 -6.85 2.40 -12.62
N MET A 182 -6.15 3.23 -11.83
CA MET A 182 -4.69 3.26 -11.84
C MET A 182 -4.09 1.92 -11.41
N ARG A 183 -4.68 1.23 -10.43
CA ARG A 183 -4.25 -0.11 -10.01
C ARG A 183 -4.49 -1.15 -11.10
N ASN A 184 -5.62 -1.09 -11.80
CA ASN A 184 -5.88 -1.96 -12.95
C ASN A 184 -4.85 -1.72 -14.06
N GLN A 185 -4.52 -0.46 -14.35
CA GLN A 185 -3.49 -0.11 -15.32
C GLN A 185 -2.10 -0.65 -14.91
N LEU A 186 -1.76 -0.59 -13.62
CA LEU A 186 -0.52 -1.18 -13.10
C LEU A 186 -0.44 -2.67 -13.42
N TRP A 187 -1.48 -3.43 -13.09
CA TRP A 187 -1.50 -4.89 -13.33
C TRP A 187 -1.51 -5.26 -14.80
N ASN A 188 -2.23 -4.50 -15.64
CA ASN A 188 -2.16 -4.70 -17.10
C ASN A 188 -0.76 -4.44 -17.63
N GLY A 189 -0.08 -3.41 -17.15
CA GLY A 189 1.32 -3.15 -17.52
C GLY A 189 2.27 -4.25 -17.06
N VAL A 190 2.09 -4.82 -15.87
CA VAL A 190 2.87 -5.99 -15.43
C VAL A 190 2.65 -7.17 -16.38
N LEU A 191 1.41 -7.43 -16.79
CA LEU A 191 1.07 -8.50 -17.72
C LEU A 191 1.71 -8.29 -19.10
N GLU A 192 1.70 -7.05 -19.60
CA GLU A 192 2.36 -6.68 -20.87
C GLU A 192 3.87 -6.92 -20.81
N GLU A 193 4.53 -6.52 -19.73
CA GLU A 193 5.98 -6.76 -19.52
C GLU A 193 6.34 -8.25 -19.43
N LEU A 194 5.44 -9.08 -18.88
CA LEU A 194 5.64 -10.55 -18.84
C LEU A 194 5.52 -11.19 -20.22
N TYR A 195 4.64 -10.68 -21.09
CA TYR A 195 4.48 -11.20 -22.45
C TYR A 195 5.47 -10.62 -23.46
N ALA A 196 6.16 -9.53 -23.12
CA ALA A 196 7.19 -8.93 -23.95
C ALA A 196 8.55 -9.67 -23.88
N GLN A 197 8.71 -10.61 -22.92
CA GLN A 197 9.90 -11.46 -22.74
C GLN A 197 9.80 -12.75 -23.56
#